data_AF-A0A7V8ALP5-F1
#
_entry.id   AF-A0A7V8ALP5-F1
#
_cell.length_a   1.000
_cell.length_b   1.000
_cell.length_c   1.000
_cell.angle_alpha   90.00
_cell.angle_beta   90.00
_cell.angle_gamma   90.00
#
_symmetry.space_group_name_H-M   'P 1'
#
loop_
_entity.id
_entity.type
_entity.pdbx_description
1 polymer ?
#
loop_
_entity_poly.entity_id
_entity_poly.type
_entity_poly.pdbx_seq_one_letter_code
_entity_poly.pdbx_strand_id
1 'polypeptide(L)'
;MALAFDTLRIAHHLREGGFFEAHANAITEALRQASTDSDILCATKADIAAVRAEMRTMELRLVIKLGVMLAALFAMTVGATSR
;
A
#
# COMPACT_ATOMS: atom_id res chain seq x y z
N MET A 1 -6.58 -9.17 3.14
CA MET A 1 -6.91 -10.51 3.66
C MET A 1 -6.16 -10.66 4.97
N ALA A 2 -6.80 -10.38 6.10
CA ALA A 2 -6.16 -10.46 7.41
C ALA A 2 -5.99 -11.95 7.77
N LEU A 3 -4.76 -12.40 7.92
CA LEU A 3 -4.45 -13.73 8.42
C LEU A 3 -4.75 -13.73 9.93
N ALA A 4 -5.87 -14.33 10.32
CA ALA A 4 -6.22 -14.45 11.73
C ALA A 4 -5.17 -15.32 12.45
N PHE A 5 -4.32 -14.69 13.26
CA PHE A 5 -3.31 -15.36 14.04
C PHE A 5 -3.96 -16.05 15.25
N ASP A 6 -4.17 -17.37 15.15
CA ASP A 6 -4.77 -18.19 16.22
C ASP A 6 -3.74 -18.50 17.31
N THR A 7 -3.62 -17.56 18.25
CA THR A 7 -2.73 -17.64 19.40
C THR A 7 -2.98 -18.88 20.27
N LEU A 8 -4.23 -19.32 20.39
CA LEU A 8 -4.61 -20.46 21.24
C LEU A 8 -4.09 -21.77 20.65
N ARG A 9 -4.22 -21.95 19.33
CA ARG A 9 -3.70 -23.13 18.63
C ARG A 9 -2.17 -23.19 18.68
N ILE A 10 -1.49 -22.05 18.56
CA ILE A 10 -0.02 -21.97 18.65
C ILE A 10 0.47 -22.32 20.05
N ALA A 11 -0.16 -21.75 21.09
CA ALA A 11 0.18 -22.07 22.47
C ALA A 11 -0.04 -23.56 22.77
N HIS A 12 -1.10 -24.17 22.22
CA HIS A 12 -1.34 -25.61 22.34
C HIS A 12 -0.21 -26.44 21.73
N HIS A 13 0.20 -26.10 20.50
CA HIS A 13 1.26 -26.82 19.80
C HIS A 13 2.63 -26.67 20.47
N LEU A 14 2.93 -25.50 21.02
CA LEU A 14 4.14 -25.27 21.80
C LEU A 14 4.17 -26.14 23.06
N ARG A 15 3.03 -26.29 23.76
CA ARG A 15 2.94 -27.20 24.92
C ARG A 15 3.13 -28.66 24.55
N GLU A 16 2.54 -29.10 23.43
CA GLU A 16 2.74 -30.46 22.91
C GLU A 16 4.22 -30.74 22.59
N GLY A 17 4.97 -29.71 22.18
CA GLY A 17 6.42 -29.77 21.97
C GLY A 17 7.28 -29.71 23.24
N GLY A 18 6.67 -29.68 24.43
CA GLY A 18 7.40 -29.66 25.71
C GLY A 18 7.73 -28.27 26.26
N PHE A 19 7.20 -27.19 25.67
CA PHE A 19 7.35 -25.85 26.24
C PHE A 19 6.42 -25.65 27.44
N PHE A 20 6.97 -25.14 28.54
CA PHE A 20 6.18 -24.72 29.70
C PHE A 20 5.24 -23.57 29.34
N GLU A 21 4.08 -23.52 30.00
CA GLU A 21 2.97 -22.59 29.70
C GLU A 21 3.41 -21.12 29.61
N ALA A 22 4.28 -20.68 30.53
CA ALA A 22 4.82 -19.33 30.54
C ALA A 22 5.63 -19.00 29.26
N HIS A 23 6.41 -19.95 28.75
CA HIS A 23 7.17 -19.78 27.51
C HIS A 23 6.26 -19.84 26.29
N ALA A 24 5.28 -20.75 26.26
CA ALA A 24 4.33 -20.85 25.17
C ALA A 24 3.51 -19.55 25.00
N ASN A 25 3.06 -18.95 26.11
CA ASN A 25 2.39 -17.65 26.08
C ASN A 25 3.32 -16.51 25.64
N ALA A 26 4.54 -16.45 26.14
CA ALA A 26 5.50 -15.40 25.77
C ALA A 26 5.84 -15.43 24.25
N ILE A 27 6.06 -16.63 23.70
CA ILE A 27 6.35 -16.81 22.26
C ILE A 27 5.13 -16.43 21.41
N THR A 28 3.94 -16.86 21.83
CA THR A 28 2.68 -16.57 21.13
C THR A 28 2.40 -15.06 21.09
N GLU A 29 2.64 -14.36 22.20
CA GLU A 29 2.44 -12.92 22.30
C GLU A 29 3.46 -12.13 21.47
N ALA A 30 4.74 -12.51 21.50
CA ALA A 30 5.76 -11.90 20.66
C ALA A 30 5.45 -12.07 19.16
N LEU A 31 4.95 -13.24 18.77
CA LEU A 31 4.58 -13.54 17.39
C LEU A 31 3.32 -12.77 16.95
N ARG A 32 2.33 -12.62 17.84
CA ARG A 32 1.15 -11.77 17.61
C ARG A 32 1.54 -10.31 17.37
N GLN A 33 2.43 -9.77 18.21
CA GLN A 33 2.92 -8.40 18.07
C GLN A 33 3.66 -8.19 16.75
N ALA A 34 4.63 -9.06 16.44
CA ALA A 34 5.38 -8.98 15.18
C ALA A 34 4.50 -9.08 13.93
N SER A 35 3.46 -9.91 13.99
CA SER A 35 2.50 -10.07 12.88
C SER A 35 1.59 -8.86 12.72
N THR A 36 1.12 -8.29 13.82
CA THR A 36 0.28 -7.08 13.81
C THR A 36 1.06 -5.89 13.23
N ASP A 37 2.31 -5.71 13.64
CA ASP A 37 3.18 -4.64 13.12
C ASP A 37 3.46 -4.84 11.61
N SER A 38 3.69 -6.09 11.20
CA SER A 38 3.94 -6.43 9.79
C SER A 38 2.71 -6.16 8.91
N ASP A 39 1.52 -6.49 9.38
CA ASP A 39 0.26 -6.24 8.66
C ASP A 39 -0.01 -4.74 8.52
N ILE A 40 0.19 -3.96 9.59
CA ILE A 40 0.06 -2.49 9.55
C ILE A 40 1.04 -1.88 8.55
N LEU A 41 2.31 -2.33 8.57
CA LEU A 41 3.33 -1.86 7.64
C LEU A 41 3.02 -2.25 6.19
N CYS A 42 2.49 -3.45 5.96
CA CYS A 42 2.11 -3.93 4.63
C CYS A 42 0.92 -3.13 4.06
N ALA A 43 -0.13 -2.94 4.87
CA ALA A 43 -1.28 -2.12 4.52
C ALA A 43 -0.84 -0.69 4.16
N THR A 44 -0.03 -0.06 5.02
CA THR A 44 0.48 1.29 4.79
C THR A 44 1.29 1.40 3.48
N LYS A 45 2.12 0.40 3.17
CA LYS A 45 2.89 0.38 1.91
C LYS A 45 1.99 0.26 0.68
N ALA A 46 0.97 -0.59 0.74
CA ALA A 46 0.00 -0.75 -0.34
C ALA A 46 -0.77 0.55 -0.57
N ASP A 47 -1.23 1.19 0.51
CA ASP A 47 -1.94 2.47 0.45
C ASP A 47 -1.06 3.58 -0.15
N ILE A 48 0.21 3.67 0.27
CA ILE A 48 1.19 4.61 -0.31
C ILE A 48 1.40 4.34 -1.81
N ALA A 49 1.47 3.07 -2.22
CA ALA A 49 1.63 2.71 -3.62
C ALA A 49 0.40 3.13 -4.46
N ALA A 50 -0.81 2.95 -3.92
CA ALA A 50 -2.05 3.38 -4.55
C ALA A 50 -2.08 4.91 -4.72
N VAL A 51 -1.78 5.66 -3.65
CA VAL A 51 -1.70 7.14 -3.70
C VAL A 51 -0.68 7.61 -4.73
N ARG A 52 0.51 6.99 -4.79
CA ARG A 52 1.52 7.33 -5.80
C ARG A 52 1.05 7.06 -7.23
N ALA A 53 0.28 5.99 -7.46
CA ALA A 53 -0.28 5.67 -8.76
C ALA A 53 -1.35 6.70 -9.19
N GLU A 54 -2.21 7.11 -8.26
CA GLU A 54 -3.19 8.17 -8.50
C GLU A 54 -2.53 9.51 -8.81
N MET A 55 -1.48 9.88 -8.06
CA MET A 55 -0.69 11.09 -8.33
C MET A 55 -0.10 11.09 -9.74
N ARG A 56 0.57 10.01 -10.15
CA ARG A 56 1.11 9.88 -11.52
C ARG A 56 0.02 10.00 -12.58
N THR A 57 -1.15 9.43 -12.33
CA THR A 57 -2.29 9.51 -13.24
C THR A 57 -2.79 10.96 -13.37
N MET A 58 -2.86 11.70 -12.27
CA MET A 58 -3.21 13.11 -12.27
C MET A 58 -2.18 13.96 -13.00
N GLU A 59 -0.89 13.73 -12.75
CA GLU A 59 0.22 14.41 -13.45
C GLU A 59 0.12 14.20 -14.96
N LEU A 60 -0.07 12.96 -15.42
CA LEU A 60 -0.23 12.65 -16.84
C LEU A 60 -1.43 13.38 -17.45
N ARG A 61 -2.58 13.38 -16.76
CA ARG A 61 -3.78 14.10 -17.23
C ARG A 61 -3.54 15.60 -17.33
N LEU A 62 -2.82 16.19 -16.38
CA LEU A 62 -2.45 17.60 -16.41
C LEU A 62 -1.52 17.90 -17.58
N VAL A 63 -0.46 17.10 -17.76
CA VAL A 63 0.48 17.25 -18.89
C VAL A 63 -0.24 17.18 -20.22
N ILE A 64 -1.14 16.20 -20.40
CA ILE A 64 -1.94 16.06 -21.62
C ILE A 64 -2.84 17.29 -21.84
N LYS A 65 -3.57 17.73 -20.80
CA LYS A 65 -4.45 18.91 -20.90
C LYS A 65 -3.67 20.17 -21.26
N LEU A 66 -2.53 20.41 -20.62
CA LEU A 66 -1.65 21.53 -20.93
C LEU A 66 -1.11 21.44 -22.36
N GLY A 67 -0.65 20.25 -22.78
CA GLY A 67 -0.18 20.03 -24.15
C GLY A 67 -1.25 20.34 -25.20
N VAL A 68 -2.49 19.89 -24.97
CA VAL A 68 -3.64 20.19 -25.84
C VAL A 68 -3.95 21.69 -25.86
N MET A 69 -3.97 22.36 -24.71
CA MET A 69 -4.21 23.81 -24.64
C MET A 69 -3.13 24.61 -25.38
N LEU A 70 -1.86 24.25 -25.22
CA LEU A 70 -0.76 24.91 -25.92
C LEU A 70 -0.81 24.66 -27.44
N ALA A 71 -1.12 23.43 -27.86
CA ALA A 71 -1.30 23.11 -29.28
C ALA A 71 -2.47 23.89 -29.90
N ALA A 72 -3.59 24.01 -29.17
CA ALA A 72 -4.74 24.80 -29.60
C ALA A 72 -4.37 26.28 -29.76
N LEU A 73 -3.68 26.87 -28.77
CA LEU A 73 -3.21 28.26 -28.85
C LEU A 73 -2.28 28.47 -30.06
N PHE A 74 -1.34 27.56 -30.29
CA PHE A 74 -0.41 27.64 -31.42
C PHE A 74 -1.15 27.53 -32.77
N ALA A 75 -2.12 26.61 -32.88
CA ALA A 75 -2.93 26.47 -34.09
C ALA A 75 -3.75 27.74 -34.38
N MET A 76 -4.26 28.41 -33.35
CA MET A 76 -5.00 29.67 -33.50
C MET A 76 -4.12 30.81 -34.01
N THR A 77 -2.91 30.97 -33.48
CA THR A 77 -2.01 32.07 -33.90
C THR A 77 -1.44 31.85 -35.31
N VAL A 78 -1.08 30.62 -35.66
CA VAL A 78 -0.62 30.27 -37.01
C VAL A 78 -1.76 30.36 -38.03
N GLY A 79 -2.95 29.85 -37.69
CA GLY A 79 -4.12 29.93 -38.56
C GLY A 79 -4.61 31.36 -38.81
N ALA A 80 -4.45 32.27 -37.83
CA ALA A 80 -4.78 33.68 -38.00
C ALA A 80 -3.78 34.46 -38.88
N THR A 81 -2.52 34.02 -38.92
CA THR A 81 -1.47 34.70 -39.72
C THR A 81 -1.44 34.25 -41.19
N SER A 82 -2.03 33.07 -41.49
CA SER A 82 -2.05 32.47 -42.83
C SER A 82 -3.32 32.80 -43.65
N ARG A 83 -4.23 33.66 -43.15
CA ARG A 83 -5.43 34.16 -43.83
C ARG A 83 -5.26 35.62 -44.20
#